data_AF-A0A2J8PRX6-F1
#
_entry.id   AF-A0A2J8PRX6-F1
#
_cell.length_a   1.000
_cell.length_b   1.000
_cell.length_c   1.000
_cell.angle_alpha   90.00
_cell.angle_beta   90.00
_cell.angle_gamma   90.00
#
_symmetry.space_group_name_H-M   'P 1'
#
loop_
_entity.id
_entity.type
_entity.pdbx_description
1 polymer ?
#
loop_
_entity_poly.entity_id
_entity_poly.type
_entity_poly.pdbx_seq_one_letter_code
_entity_poly.pdbx_strand_id
1 'polypeptide(L)' 'MRRISLTSRPVRLLLLLLLLLIALEIMVGGHSLCFNFTIKLLSRPGQPWCEAQVFLNKNLFLQYNSDNNMVKPLGLLGKK' A
#
# COMPACT_ATOMS: atom_id res chain seq x y z
N MET A 1 13.56 5.44 48.77
CA MET A 1 13.44 4.82 47.42
C MET A 1 12.11 4.07 47.35
N ARG A 2 11.09 4.63 46.69
CA ARG A 2 9.78 3.96 46.49
C ARG A 2 9.98 2.83 45.47
N ARG A 3 9.88 1.57 45.89
CA ARG A 3 9.80 0.44 44.95
C ARG A 3 8.44 0.51 44.28
N ILE A 4 8.43 0.87 43.00
CA ILE A 4 7.23 0.81 42.16
C ILE A 4 6.91 -0.68 42.02
N SER A 5 5.94 -1.16 42.79
CA SER A 5 5.42 -2.50 42.61
C SER A 5 4.61 -2.50 41.32
N LEU A 6 5.22 -2.98 40.24
CA LEU A 6 4.57 -3.28 38.96
C LEU A 6 3.65 -4.49 39.16
N THR A 7 2.56 -4.27 39.89
CA THR A 7 1.53 -5.25 40.21
C THR A 7 0.76 -5.60 38.95
N SER A 8 1.29 -6.46 38.06
CA SER A 8 0.63 -7.28 37.00
C SER A 8 -0.47 -6.62 36.12
N ARG A 9 -1.48 -6.00 36.71
CA ARG A 9 -2.63 -5.29 36.12
C ARG A 9 -2.29 -4.12 35.17
N PRO A 10 -1.41 -3.16 35.47
CA PRO A 10 -1.16 -2.05 34.54
C PRO A 10 -0.37 -2.51 33.31
N VAL A 11 0.56 -3.44 33.49
CA VAL A 11 1.33 -4.06 32.39
C VAL A 11 0.41 -4.91 31.52
N ARG A 12 -0.48 -5.71 32.13
CA ARG A 12 -1.48 -6.50 31.41
C ARG A 12 -2.48 -5.61 30.66
N LEU A 13 -2.93 -4.50 31.26
CA LEU A 13 -3.82 -3.56 30.60
C LEU A 13 -3.13 -2.88 29.41
N LEU A 14 -1.87 -2.46 29.57
CA LEU A 14 -1.08 -1.90 28.49
C LEU A 14 -0.89 -2.89 27.34
N LEU A 15 -0.59 -4.16 27.65
CA LEU A 15 -0.45 -5.23 26.65
C LEU A 15 -1.77 -5.46 25.89
N LEU A 16 -2.90 -5.51 26.60
CA LEU A 16 -4.23 -5.67 25.98
C LEU A 16 -4.58 -4.47 25.09
N LEU A 17 -4.24 -3.25 25.50
CA LEU A 17 -4.45 -2.04 24.70
C LEU A 17 -3.60 -2.07 23.42
N LEU A 18 -2.34 -2.48 23.51
CA LEU A 18 -1.45 -2.67 22.36
C LEU A 18 -2.00 -3.71 21.38
N LEU A 19 -2.49 -4.85 21.88
CA LEU A 19 -3.11 -5.88 21.04
C LEU A 19 -4.38 -5.37 20.35
N LEU A 20 -5.20 -4.60 21.05
CA LEU A 20 -6.42 -3.99 20.49
C LEU A 20 -6.09 -2.99 19.38
N LEU A 21 -5.06 -2.15 19.57
CA LEU A 21 -4.60 -1.19 18.58
C LEU A 21 -4.06 -1.88 17.31
N ILE A 22 -3.27 -2.95 17.47
CA ILE A 22 -2.76 -3.73 16.33
C ILE A 22 -3.92 -4.41 15.58
N ALA A 23 -4.87 -5.00 16.30
CA ALA A 23 -6.04 -5.63 15.69
C ALA A 23 -6.91 -4.61 14.94
N LEU A 24 -7.08 -3.41 15.50
CA LEU A 24 -7.80 -2.32 14.84
C LEU A 24 -7.09 -1.85 13.57
N GLU A 25 -5.77 -1.67 13.61
CA GLU A 25 -4.97 -1.30 12.42
C GLU A 25 -5.05 -2.36 11.31
N ILE A 26 -5.05 -3.65 11.66
CA ILE A 26 -5.20 -4.74 10.69
C ILE A 26 -6.62 -4.77 10.11
N MET A 27 -7.64 -4.59 10.94
CA MET A 27 -9.05 -4.61 10.53
C MET A 27 -9.44 -3.36 9.72
N VAL A 28 -8.89 -2.21 10.09
CA VAL A 28 -9.04 -0.92 9.40
C VAL A 28 -8.02 -0.78 8.28
N GLY A 29 -7.16 -1.78 8.06
CA GLY A 29 -6.22 -1.89 6.95
C GLY A 29 -6.95 -1.89 5.61
N GLY A 30 -7.44 -0.73 5.21
CA GLY A 30 -8.24 -0.51 4.04
C GLY A 30 -7.40 -0.84 2.82
N HIS A 31 -7.94 -1.68 1.94
CA HIS A 31 -7.30 -1.91 0.67
C HIS A 31 -7.41 -0.64 -0.17
N SER A 32 -6.28 -0.01 -0.48
CA SER A 32 -6.24 1.18 -1.33
C SER A 32 -5.83 0.80 -2.74
N LEU A 33 -6.66 1.16 -3.71
CA LEU A 33 -6.33 1.07 -5.13
C LEU A 33 -6.07 2.49 -5.64
N CYS A 34 -4.84 2.76 -6.06
CA CYS A 34 -4.40 4.08 -6.51
C CYS A 34 -3.96 4.03 -7.97
N PHE A 35 -4.37 5.01 -8.77
CA PHE A 35 -4.02 5.13 -10.19
C PHE A 35 -3.21 6.40 -10.40
N ASN A 36 -1.98 6.25 -10.86
CA ASN A 36 -1.13 7.36 -11.25
C ASN A 36 -1.04 7.41 -12.77
N PHE A 37 -1.51 8.51 -13.36
CA PHE A 37 -1.40 8.78 -14.78
C PHE A 37 -0.34 9.84 -15.03
N THR A 38 0.50 9.60 -16.02
CA THR A 38 1.47 10.57 -16.53
C THR A 38 1.21 10.78 -18.00
N ILE A 39 0.73 11.98 -18.34
CA ILE A 39 0.41 12.38 -19.70
C ILE A 39 1.47 13.36 -20.17
N LYS A 40 2.06 13.09 -21.32
CA LYS A 40 3.05 13.94 -22.00
C LYS A 40 2.37 14.58 -23.19
N LEU A 41 2.26 15.91 -23.19
CA LEU A 41 1.63 16.67 -24.28
C LEU A 41 2.44 16.62 -25.58
N LEU A 42 3.76 16.47 -25.47
CA LEU A 42 4.67 16.41 -26.61
C LEU A 42 5.61 15.21 -26.44
N SER A 43 5.17 14.03 -26.87
CA SER A 43 6.03 12.85 -26.93
C SER A 43 6.73 12.73 -28.27
N ARG A 44 7.97 12.23 -28.24
CA ARG A 44 8.74 11.94 -29.44
C ARG A 44 8.19 10.69 -30.13
N PRO A 45 8.39 10.52 -31.45
CA PRO A 45 8.08 9.27 -32.13
C PRO A 45 8.76 8.08 -31.43
N GLY A 46 7.99 7.03 -31.13
CA GLY A 46 8.46 5.84 -30.39
C GLY A 46 8.61 6.01 -28.88
N GLN A 47 8.07 7.09 -28.30
CA GLN A 47 7.93 7.23 -26.85
C GLN A 47 6.45 7.26 -26.46
N PRO A 48 6.07 6.64 -25.33
CA PRO A 48 4.71 6.76 -24.80
C PRO A 48 4.34 8.22 -24.58
N TRP A 49 3.14 8.57 -25.02
CA TRP A 49 2.49 9.83 -24.68
C TRP A 49 1.70 9.72 -23.36
N CYS A 50 1.36 8.50 -22.94
CA CYS A 50 0.68 8.23 -21.68
C CYS A 50 1.24 6.97 -21.02
N GLU A 51 1.50 7.09 -19.72
CA GLU A 51 1.90 6.00 -18.85
C GLU A 51 0.96 5.96 -17.65
N ALA A 52 0.55 4.76 -17.25
CA ALA A 52 -0.26 4.60 -16.05
C ALA A 52 0.34 3.52 -15.13
N GLN A 53 0.26 3.77 -13.83
CA GLN A 53 0.70 2.86 -12.79
C GLN A 53 -0.44 2.67 -11.81
N VAL A 54 -0.75 1.41 -11.49
CA VAL A 54 -1.78 1.06 -10.52
C VAL A 54 -1.11 0.47 -9.31
N PHE A 55 -1.45 0.97 -8.12
CA PHE A 55 -0.94 0.49 -6.86
C PHE A 55 -2.06 -0.13 -6.03
N LEU A 56 -1.80 -1.29 -5.45
CA LEU A 56 -2.63 -1.91 -4.43
C LEU A 56 -1.89 -1.85 -3.09
N ASN A 57 -2.43 -1.15 -2.12
CA ASN A 57 -1.83 -0.99 -0.79
C ASN A 57 -0.38 -0.51 -0.84
N LYS A 58 -0.09 0.43 -1.76
CA LYS A 58 1.25 0.99 -2.07
C LYS A 58 2.17 0.08 -2.91
N ASN A 59 1.78 -1.16 -3.20
CA ASN A 59 2.54 -2.05 -4.07
C ASN A 59 2.14 -1.86 -5.53
N LEU A 60 3.11 -1.70 -6.42
CA LEU A 60 2.86 -1.59 -7.85
C LEU A 60 2.27 -2.90 -8.38
N PHE A 61 1.07 -2.80 -8.93
CA PHE A 61 0.22 -3.92 -9.33
C PHE A 61 0.09 -4.04 -10.85
N LEU A 62 -0.05 -2.91 -11.54
CA LEU A 62 -0.11 -2.86 -13.01
C LEU A 62 0.68 -1.68 -13.55
N GLN A 63 1.25 -1.86 -14.73
CA GLN A 63 1.80 -0.80 -15.56
C GLN A 63 1.12 -0.80 -16.92
N TYR A 64 0.88 0.38 -17.47
CA TYR A 64 0.39 0.59 -18.82
C TYR A 64 1.25 1.62 -19.53
N ASN A 65 1.46 1.39 -20.82
CA ASN A 65 2.24 2.26 -21.69
C ASN A 65 1.51 2.39 -23.04
N SER A 66 1.33 3.63 -23.51
CA SER A 66 0.57 3.91 -24.74
C SER A 66 1.33 3.66 -26.05
N ASP A 67 2.65 3.42 -26.01
CA ASP A 67 3.48 3.15 -27.19
C ASP A 67 3.11 1.81 -27.84
N ASN A 68 2.96 0.76 -27.02
CA ASN A 68 2.57 -0.57 -27.46
C ASN A 68 1.15 -0.98 -27.02
N ASN A 69 0.44 -0.06 -26.35
CA ASN A 69 -0.88 -0.29 -25.77
C ASN A 69 -0.95 -1.56 -24.89
N MET A 70 0.16 -1.91 -24.23
CA MET A 70 0.25 -3.11 -23.39
C MET A 70 -0.01 -2.79 -21.92
N VAL A 71 -0.82 -3.62 -21.28
CA VAL A 71 -0.92 -3.70 -19.81
C VAL A 71 0.02 -4.79 -19.33
N LYS A 72 0.99 -4.41 -18.51
CA LYS A 72 1.92 -5.32 -17.86
C LYS A 72 1.48 -5.55 -16.41
N PRO A 73 0.99 -6.75 -16.07
CA PRO A 73 0.75 -7.11 -14.69
C PRO A 73 2.06 -7.30 -13.94
N LEU A 74 2.09 -6.85 -12.69
CA LEU A 74 3.23 -6.94 -11.79
C LEU A 74 2.81 -7.64 -10.50
N GLY A 75 3.67 -8.54 -10.02
CA GLY A 75 3.39 -9.37 -8.84
C GLY A 75 2.47 -10.56 -9.11
N LEU A 76 2.26 -11.38 -8.07
CA LEU A 76 1.43 -12.59 -8.13
C LEU A 76 -0.05 -12.28 -8.33
N LEU A 77 -0.53 -11.17 -7.75
CA LEU A 77 -1.93 -10.78 -7.81
C LEU A 77 -2.35 -10.24 -9.20
N GLY A 78 -1.40 -9.79 -10.02
CA GLY A 78 -1.69 -9.23 -11.35
C GLY A 78 -1.70 -10.27 -12.46
N LYS A 79 -1.14 -11.47 -12.23
CA LYS A 79 -1.15 -12.55 -13.23
C LYS A 79 -2.55 -13.17 -13.28
N LYS A 80 -3.11 -13.23 -14.48
CA LYS A 80 -4.38 -13.90 -14.74
C LYS A 80 -4.15 -15.40 -14.95
#